data_AF-A0AA51F3D1-F1
#
_entry.id   AF-A0AA51F3D1-F1
#
_cell.length_a   1.000
_cell.length_b   1.000
_cell.length_c   1.000
_cell.angle_alpha   90.00
_cell.angle_beta   90.00
_cell.angle_gamma   90.00
#
_symmetry.space_group_name_H-M   'P 1'
#
loop_
_entity.id
_entity.type
_entity.pdbx_description
1 polymer ?
#
loop_
_entity_poly.entity_id
_entity_poly.type
_entity_poly.pdbx_seq_one_letter_code
_entity_poly.pdbx_strand_id
1 'polypeptide(L)' 'EHMLGWNIPEEYQELVHDHWRSFPAVNKFWHFGLAFIYT' A
#
# COMPACT_ATOMS: atom_id res chain seq x y z
N GLU A 1 5.29 11.00 -3.93
CA GLU A 1 4.44 9.92 -3.40
C GLU A 1 4.89 8.61 -4.02
N HIS A 2 4.86 7.50 -3.28
CA HIS A 2 5.25 6.20 -3.82
C HIS A 2 4.04 5.45 -4.38
N MET A 3 4.27 4.49 -5.27
CA MET A 3 3.23 3.59 -5.78
C MET A 3 3.06 2.39 -4.84
N LEU A 4 1.89 1.76 -4.83
CA LEU A 4 1.65 0.56 -4.02
C LEU A 4 2.66 -0.55 -4.38
N GLY A 5 3.22 -1.21 -3.38
CA GLY A 5 4.24 -2.25 -3.57
C GLY A 5 5.69 -1.72 -3.68
N TRP A 6 5.92 -0.40 -3.54
CA TRP A 6 7.26 0.20 -3.57
C TRP A 6 8.23 -0.32 -2.50
N ASN A 7 7.70 -0.85 -1.41
CA ASN A 7 8.44 -1.32 -0.24
C ASN A 7 8.76 -2.82 -0.28
N ILE A 8 8.46 -3.49 -1.39
CA ILE A 8 8.69 -4.93 -1.55
C ILE A 8 10.01 -5.16 -2.29
N PRO A 9 10.89 -6.05 -1.80
CA PRO A 9 12.11 -6.44 -2.51
C PRO A 9 11.83 -6.93 -3.94
N GLU A 10 12.81 -6.76 -4.84
CA GLU A 10 12.65 -7.09 -6.26
C GLU A 10 12.27 -8.57 -6.47
N GLU A 11 12.85 -9.47 -5.66
CA GLU A 11 12.58 -10.91 -5.67
C GLU A 11 11.14 -11.29 -5.29
N TYR A 12 10.39 -10.38 -4.66
CA TYR A 12 9.02 -10.61 -4.21
C TYR A 12 8.01 -9.72 -4.94
N GLN A 13 8.44 -8.97 -5.95
CA GLN A 13 7.54 -8.06 -6.66
C GLN A 13 6.35 -8.81 -7.26
N GLU A 14 6.54 -10.04 -7.75
CA GLU A 14 5.49 -10.91 -8.29
C GLU A 14 4.30 -11.19 -7.34
N LEU A 15 4.47 -11.00 -6.02
CA LEU A 15 3.39 -11.10 -5.05
C LEU A 15 2.34 -9.97 -5.19
N VAL A 16 2.73 -8.86 -5.81
CA VAL A 16 1.83 -7.73 -6.10
C VAL A 16 1.35 -7.85 -7.54
N HIS A 17 0.05 -8.08 -7.69
CA HIS A 17 -0.57 -8.09 -9.02
C HIS A 17 -0.36 -6.73 -9.72
N ASP A 18 -0.03 -6.76 -11.02
CA ASP A 18 0.33 -5.56 -11.79
C ASP A 18 -0.73 -4.45 -11.74
N HIS A 19 -2.01 -4.85 -11.72
CA HIS A 19 -3.14 -3.94 -11.47
C HIS A 19 -2.92 -3.02 -10.28
N TRP A 20 -2.45 -3.57 -9.16
CA TRP A 20 -2.31 -2.85 -7.90
C TRP A 20 -1.11 -1.89 -7.89
N ARG A 21 -0.07 -2.15 -8.68
CA ARG A 21 1.11 -1.26 -8.79
C ARG A 21 0.80 0.08 -9.46
N SER A 22 -0.35 0.21 -10.11
CA SER A 22 -0.80 1.45 -10.75
C SER A 22 -1.42 2.46 -9.77
N PHE A 23 -1.63 2.08 -8.51
CA PHE A 23 -2.22 2.93 -7.49
C PHE A 23 -1.17 3.59 -6.59
N PRO A 24 -1.43 4.80 -6.08
CA PRO A 24 -0.56 5.42 -5.08
C PRO A 24 -0.58 4.63 -3.77
N ALA A 25 0.55 4.61 -3.08
CA ALA A 25 0.66 4.02 -1.75
C ALA A 25 -0.24 4.78 -0.78
N VAL A 26 -1.03 4.04 0.00
CA VAL A 26 -1.96 4.62 0.97
C VAL A 26 -1.19 5.43 2.02
N ASN A 27 -1.66 6.64 2.28
CA ASN A 27 -1.11 7.48 3.33
C ASN A 27 -1.36 6.85 4.71
N LYS A 28 -0.33 6.78 5.55
CA LYS A 28 -0.39 6.27 6.93
C LYS A 28 -1.52 6.86 7.78
N PHE A 29 -1.95 8.09 7.52
CA PHE A 29 -3.04 8.73 8.26
C PHE A 29 -4.39 8.02 8.11
N TRP A 30 -4.62 7.32 7.00
CA TRP A 30 -5.83 6.52 6.82
C TRP A 30 -5.92 5.37 7.82
N HIS A 31 -4.79 4.76 8.20
CA HIS A 31 -4.79 3.71 9.22
C HIS A 31 -5.22 4.23 10.59
N PHE A 32 -4.76 5.43 10.97
CA PHE A 32 -5.19 6.08 12.23
C PHE A 32 -6.67 6.46 12.20
N GLY A 33 -7.15 7.00 11.07
CA GLY A 33 -8.57 7.33 10.89
C GLY A 33 -9.48 6.10 10.98
N LEU A 34 -9.11 5.00 10.33
CA LEU A 34 -9.86 3.75 10.42
C LEU A 34 -9.84 3.18 11.84
N ALA A 35 -8.68 3.21 12.52
CA ALA A 35 -8.60 2.74 13.90
C ALA A 35 -9.58 3.46 14.83
N PHE A 36 -9.81 4.76 14.63
CA PHE A 36 -10.75 5.56 15.43
C PHE A 36 -12.23 5.22 15.17
N ILE A 37 -12.57 4.72 13.98
CA ILE A 37 -13.95 4.34 13.62
C ILE A 37 -14.28 2.90 14.07
N TYR A 38 -13.27 2.03 14.13
CA TYR A 38 -13.42 0.61 14.46
C TYR A 38 -13.09 0.23 15.91
N THR A 39 -12.87 1.21 16.80
CA THR A 39 -12.85 1.01 18.27
C THR A 39 -14.25 1.02 18.86
#